data_AF-A0AAU9QU34-F1
#
_entry.id   AF-A0AAU9QU34-F1
#
_cell.length_a   1.000
_cell.length_b   1.000
_cell.length_c   1.000
_cell.angle_alpha   90.00
_cell.angle_beta   90.00
_cell.angle_gamma   90.00
#
_symmetry.space_group_name_H-M   'P 1'
#
loop_
_entity.id
_entity.type
_entity.pdbx_description
1 polymer ?
#
loop_
_entity_poly.entity_id
_entity_poly.type
_entity_poly.pdbx_seq_one_letter_code
_entity_poly.pdbx_strand_id
1 'polypeptide(L)' 'MDDQDVQQILANWLNFGSNVDTTTSLPRHPEFIYRKSGNWKGWNHFLQLTPSSPLYAHNARIDQIETEAWNLYIKRYHG' A
#
# COMPACT_ATOMS: atom_id res chain seq x y z
N MET A 1 0.24 10.44 12.92
CA MET A 1 -0.66 9.94 11.86
C MET A 1 -2.02 9.87 12.50
N ASP A 2 -3.04 10.41 11.84
CA ASP A 2 -4.40 10.38 12.39
C ASP A 2 -4.99 8.99 12.13
N ASP A 3 -5.69 8.41 13.10
CA ASP A 3 -6.44 7.17 12.92
C ASP A 3 -7.39 7.26 11.71
N GLN A 4 -7.85 8.47 11.38
CA GLN A 4 -8.68 8.74 10.21
C GLN A 4 -7.98 8.39 8.88
N ASP A 5 -6.67 8.64 8.75
CA ASP A 5 -5.91 8.33 7.53
C ASP A 5 -5.83 6.82 7.30
N VAL A 6 -5.58 6.07 8.37
CA VAL A 6 -5.48 4.60 8.34
C VAL A 6 -6.83 3.96 7.97
N GLN A 7 -7.94 4.49 8.52
CA GLN A 7 -9.28 4.01 8.16
C GLN A 7 -9.62 4.31 6.70
N GLN A 8 -9.23 5.48 6.18
CA GLN A 8 -9.51 5.87 4.80
C GLN A 8 -8.73 5.00 3.80
N ILE A 9 -7.46 4.69 4.09
CA ILE A 9 -6.66 3.76 3.27
C ILE A 9 -7.33 2.39 3.21
N LEU A 10 -7.72 1.85 4.36
CA LEU A 10 -8.41 0.56 4.43
C LEU A 10 -9.73 0.57 3.64
N ALA A 11 -10.53 1.62 3.77
CA ALA A 11 -11.77 1.77 3.01
C ALA A 11 -11.49 1.79 1.49
N ASN A 12 -10.46 2.51 1.05
CA ASN A 12 -10.09 2.55 -0.36
C ASN A 12 -9.64 1.18 -0.88
N TRP A 13 -8.83 0.45 -0.10
CA TRP A 13 -8.40 -0.92 -0.45
C TRP A 13 -9.57 -1.88 -0.63
N LEU A 14 -10.52 -1.87 0.30
CA LEU A 14 -11.67 -2.78 0.25
C LEU A 14 -12.59 -2.49 -0.94
N ASN A 15 -12.76 -1.21 -1.30
CA ASN A 15 -13.66 -0.82 -2.39
C ASN A 15 -13.00 -0.85 -3.77
N PHE A 16 -11.71 -0.54 -3.86
CA PHE A 16 -11.05 -0.25 -5.13
C PHE A 16 -9.73 -1.00 -5.34
N GLY A 17 -9.31 -1.87 -4.40
CA GLY A 17 -7.98 -2.47 -4.43
C GLY A 17 -7.66 -3.26 -5.70
N SER A 18 -8.64 -3.97 -6.25
CA SER A 18 -8.50 -4.75 -7.48
C SER A 18 -8.84 -3.98 -8.75
N ASN A 19 -9.26 -2.72 -8.64
CA ASN A 19 -9.55 -1.93 -9.83
C ASN A 19 -8.25 -1.66 -10.57
N VAL A 20 -8.22 -1.97 -11.87
CA VAL A 20 -7.05 -1.72 -12.71
C VAL A 20 -7.04 -0.25 -13.13
N ASP A 21 -5.89 0.40 -12.99
CA ASP A 21 -5.59 1.65 -13.64
C ASP A 21 -5.35 1.37 -15.13
N THR A 22 -6.20 1.94 -15.99
CA THR A 22 -6.19 1.69 -17.43
C THR A 22 -4.97 2.30 -18.14
N THR A 23 -4.24 3.21 -17.49
CA THR A 23 -3.06 3.87 -18.06
C THR A 23 -1.79 3.05 -17.82
N THR A 24 -1.69 2.39 -16.66
CA THR A 24 -0.51 1.61 -16.27
C THR A 24 -0.75 0.10 -16.35
N SER A 25 -2.00 -0.34 -16.54
CA SER A 25 -2.42 -1.75 -16.46
C SER A 25 -2.11 -2.42 -15.10
N LEU A 26 -1.86 -1.62 -14.06
CA LEU A 26 -1.62 -2.10 -12.70
C LEU A 26 -2.88 -1.92 -11.85
N PRO A 27 -3.09 -2.73 -10.79
CA PRO A 27 -4.11 -2.41 -9.79
C PRO A 27 -3.87 -1.00 -9.23
N ARG A 28 -4.94 -0.31 -8.82
CA ARG A 28 -4.86 1.01 -8.17
C ARG A 28 -4.15 0.95 -6.82
N HIS A 29 -4.22 -0.19 -6.15
CA HIS A 29 -3.56 -0.45 -4.87
C HIS A 29 -2.71 -1.73 -4.99
N PRO A 30 -1.60 -1.70 -5.74
CA PRO A 30 -0.76 -2.88 -5.92
C PRO A 30 -0.17 -3.36 -4.59
N GLU A 31 0.13 -2.44 -3.66
CA GLU A 31 0.57 -2.73 -2.30
C GLU A 31 -0.39 -3.67 -1.58
N PHE A 32 -1.69 -3.42 -1.68
CA PHE A 32 -2.70 -4.22 -1.01
C PHE A 32 -2.80 -5.61 -1.64
N ILE A 33 -2.84 -5.68 -2.98
CA ILE A 33 -2.90 -6.95 -3.71
C ILE A 33 -1.68 -7.83 -3.41
N TYR A 34 -0.49 -7.27 -3.42
CA TYR A 34 0.74 -8.02 -3.15
C TYR A 34 0.96 -8.32 -1.66
N ARG A 35 0.42 -7.51 -0.73
CA ARG A 35 0.41 -7.85 0.70
C ARG A 35 -0.45 -9.08 0.96
N LYS A 36 -1.62 -9.20 0.31
CA LYS A 36 -2.47 -10.40 0.40
C LYS A 36 -1.78 -11.68 -0.07
N SER A 37 -0.87 -11.58 -1.05
CA SER A 37 -0.08 -12.73 -1.52
C SER A 37 1.24 -12.92 -0.78
N GLY A 38 1.59 -12.06 0.18
CA GLY A 38 2.87 -12.09 0.90
C GLY A 38 4.10 -11.64 0.10
N ASN A 39 3.92 -11.00 -1.06
CA ASN A 39 5.02 -10.63 -1.97
C ASN A 39 5.39 -9.14 -1.91
N TRP A 40 4.67 -8.34 -1.12
CA TRP A 40 4.97 -6.91 -1.01
C TRP A 40 6.25 -6.65 -0.21
N LYS A 41 7.15 -5.87 -0.80
CA LYS A 41 8.44 -5.47 -0.19
C LYS A 41 8.58 -3.96 0.00
N GLY A 42 7.55 -3.18 -0.34
CA GLY A 42 7.55 -1.73 -0.28
C GLY A 42 7.64 -1.04 -1.63
N TRP A 43 7.24 0.22 -1.67
CA TRP A 43 7.14 1.03 -2.89
C TRP A 43 8.48 1.22 -3.59
N ASN A 44 9.57 1.41 -2.84
CA ASN A 44 10.90 1.57 -3.44
C ASN A 44 11.36 0.31 -4.17
N HIS A 45 11.05 -0.88 -3.65
CA HIS A 45 11.34 -2.14 -4.34
C HIS A 45 10.43 -2.30 -5.56
N PHE A 46 9.14 -1.99 -5.44
CA PHE A 46 8.17 -2.10 -6.53
C PHE A 46 8.52 -1.20 -7.73
N LEU A 47 8.92 0.04 -7.47
CA LEU A 47 9.31 1.02 -8.48
C LEU A 47 10.80 0.95 -8.86
N GLN A 48 11.55 -0.01 -8.32
CA GLN A 48 12.99 -0.19 -8.55
C GLN A 48 13.82 1.08 -8.29
N LEU A 49 13.48 1.81 -7.23
CA LEU A 49 14.16 3.06 -6.87
C LEU A 49 15.39 2.81 -6.01
N THR A 50 16.45 3.57 -6.27
CA THR A 50 17.65 3.63 -5.44
C THR A 50 17.53 4.73 -4.37
N PRO A 51 18.34 4.68 -3.29
CA PRO A 51 18.37 5.72 -2.26
C PRO A 51 18.67 7.14 -2.75
N SER A 52 19.27 7.28 -3.95
CA SER A 52 19.51 8.59 -4.58
C SER A 52 18.26 9.19 -5.22
N SER A 53 17.16 8.42 -5.35
CA SER A 53 15.90 8.94 -5.88
C SER A 53 15.28 9.95 -4.91
N PRO A 54 14.79 11.11 -5.39
CA PRO A 54 14.10 12.07 -4.55
C PRO A 54 12.82 11.51 -3.92
N LEU A 55 12.24 10.45 -4.51
CA LEU A 55 11.03 9.80 -4.00
C LEU A 55 11.32 8.77 -2.90
N TYR A 56 12.57 8.37 -2.69
CA TYR A 56 12.89 7.21 -1.86
C TYR A 56 12.40 7.37 -0.42
N ALA A 57 12.69 8.52 0.20
CA ALA A 57 12.28 8.80 1.57
C ALA A 57 10.76 9.01 1.69
N HIS A 58 10.13 9.58 0.66
CA HIS A 58 8.69 9.77 0.61
C HIS A 58 7.95 8.42 0.58
N ASN A 59 8.36 7.53 -0.32
CA ASN A 59 7.81 6.18 -0.44
C ASN A 59 7.99 5.35 0.83
N ALA A 60 9.15 5.47 1.50
CA ALA A 60 9.39 4.80 2.77
C ALA A 60 8.43 5.27 3.88
N ARG A 61 8.03 6.55 3.87
CA ARG A 61 7.00 7.06 4.78
C ARG A 61 5.64 6.51 4.44
N ILE A 62 5.26 6.49 3.16
CA ILE A 62 4.00 5.89 2.69
C ILE A 62 3.89 4.42 3.14
N ASP A 63 4.98 3.64 2.96
CA ASP A 63 5.04 2.24 3.37
C ASP A 63 4.73 2.06 4.87
N GLN A 64 5.13 2.99 5.73
CA GLN A 64 4.82 2.95 7.17
C GLN A 64 3.31 3.14 7.41
N ILE A 65 2.69 4.14 6.77
CA ILE A 65 1.24 4.42 6.85
C ILE A 65 0.43 3.21 6.40
N GLU A 66 0.78 2.67 5.24
CA GLU A 66 0.07 1.52 4.68
C GLU A 66 0.32 0.25 5.50
N THR A 67 1.45 0.11 6.17
CA THR A 67 1.68 -1.01 7.09
C THR A 67 0.75 -0.95 8.31
N GLU A 68 0.47 0.24 8.83
CA GLU A 68 -0.54 0.40 9.89
C GLU A 68 -1.94 0.03 9.39
N ALA A 69 -2.33 0.45 8.18
CA ALA A 69 -3.59 0.06 7.55
C ALA A 69 -3.68 -1.46 7.31
N TRP A 70 -2.57 -2.09 6.92
CA TRP A 70 -2.50 -3.54 6.76
C TRP A 70 -2.66 -4.27 8.10
N ASN A 71 -2.02 -3.80 9.16
CA ASN A 71 -2.17 -4.39 10.49
C ASN A 71 -3.62 -4.28 10.97
N LEU A 72 -4.29 -3.16 10.70
CA LEU A 72 -5.71 -3.00 10.98
C LEU A 72 -6.59 -3.96 10.16
N TYR A 73 -6.30 -4.14 8.87
CA TYR A 73 -6.97 -5.13 8.01
C TYR A 73 -6.85 -6.54 8.57
N ILE A 74 -5.62 -6.99 8.88
CA ILE A 74 -5.37 -8.32 9.45
C ILE A 74 -6.13 -8.50 10.76
N LYS A 75 -6.06 -7.51 11.68
CA LYS A 75 -6.78 -7.56 12.95
C LYS A 75 -8.29 -7.70 12.78
N ARG A 76 -8.89 -7.11 11.74
CA ARG A 76 -10.35 -7.12 11.52
C ARG A 76 -10.84 -8.39 10.81
N TYR A 77 -10.05 -8.97 9.92
CA TYR A 77 -10.53 -10.01 9.00
C TYR A 77 -9.81 -11.35 9.14
N HIS A 78 -8.72 -11.41 9.90
CA HIS A 78 -7.85 -12.59 10.05
C HIS A 78 -7.38 -12.82 11.50
N GLY A 79 -7.94 -12.08 12.47
CA GLY A 79 -7.68 -12.21 13.90
C GLY A 79 -8.78 -12.94 14.65
#